data_AF-A0A9D3BWZ6-F1
#
_entry.id   AF-A0A9D3BWZ6-F1
#
_cell.length_a   1.000
_cell.length_b   1.000
_cell.length_c   1.000
_cell.angle_alpha   90.00
_cell.angle_beta   90.00
_cell.angle_gamma   90.00
#
_symmetry.space_group_name_H-M   'P 1'
#
loop_
_entity.id
_entity.type
_entity.pdbx_description
1 polymer ?
#
loop_
_entity_poly.entity_id
_entity_poly.type
_entity_poly.pdbx_seq_one_letter_code
_entity_poly.pdbx_strand_id
1 'polypeptide(L)'
;MDPKICCGHPDFIAFVNNNDLWIANIRTGEERRLTYCHKGLDNVKDDPRSAGVATFVIQEEFDRFTGYWWNPSVAEDADGIKTLLLLYEEVDETEVEIIHVPSPALEERKADAYRYPRTGSKNPRATLKLLEIKTDRRGRIVSTQDNQLVVPFSSLFPGTEYIARVGWTSDGKFGWAVLLDRSQRKLQLVLLPSALFVPVTADPVLRQDSVGAVPSSTHPYIIYEENTDVWINVHDIFYPFIQNTEDEFTFIWVNESKTGFRHLYKITSVLQQGCYQWAEGYHHMEGNFRCLVKEELTLTGGEWEVLARHGSKIWVNEETKLVYFQGTRDTPLEHHLYVVSYESPGDVVRLTKPGFSHSCSVSQNFDVFVSHYSNVSTPPCVHLYKLTCSEEDPLHIVPEFWASLMESPGCPGDYNPPHIFDFAGKSGYQLYGMVYRPHNLQPGRKHPTVLFVYGGPQLAIAGAPVTVWMAYDTGYTERYMDVPEKNQQGYEEGSVALHVDKLPSEPNRLLILHGFLDENVHFFHTNFLVSQIIRAGKPYQLQVYPNERHSIRCPESGEHYEIMLLHFLQQYL
;
A
#
# COMPACT_ATOMS: atom_id res chain seq x y z
N MET A 1 10.38 -15.94 5.51
CA MET A 1 9.37 -14.85 5.49
C MET A 1 8.49 -15.01 4.25
N ASP A 2 7.29 -14.42 4.28
CA ASP A 2 6.37 -14.31 3.13
C ASP A 2 6.17 -15.62 2.35
N PRO A 3 5.62 -16.70 2.93
CA PRO A 3 5.38 -17.96 2.23
C PRO A 3 4.13 -17.87 1.33
N LYS A 4 4.25 -18.33 0.07
CA LYS A 4 3.13 -18.39 -0.88
C LYS A 4 3.05 -19.72 -1.60
N ILE A 5 1.87 -20.32 -1.58
CA ILE A 5 1.55 -21.54 -2.33
C ILE A 5 1.47 -21.21 -3.82
N CYS A 6 2.06 -22.05 -4.66
CA CYS A 6 1.94 -21.96 -6.11
C CYS A 6 0.52 -22.35 -6.55
N CYS A 7 -0.23 -21.40 -7.12
CA CYS A 7 -1.64 -21.61 -7.51
C CYS A 7 -1.81 -22.77 -8.49
N GLY A 8 -0.94 -22.88 -9.51
CA GLY A 8 -1.03 -23.94 -10.51
C GLY A 8 -0.36 -25.26 -10.11
N HIS A 9 0.37 -25.30 -9.00
CA HIS A 9 0.97 -26.54 -8.47
C HIS A 9 1.08 -26.49 -6.93
N PRO A 10 0.00 -26.81 -6.19
CA PRO A 10 -0.12 -26.51 -4.75
C PRO A 10 0.87 -27.27 -3.85
N ASP A 11 1.57 -28.27 -4.37
CA ASP A 11 2.66 -28.94 -3.65
C ASP A 11 3.92 -28.05 -3.51
N PHE A 12 4.04 -26.96 -4.27
CA PHE A 12 5.16 -26.03 -4.17
C PHE A 12 4.78 -24.77 -3.39
N ILE A 13 5.69 -24.35 -2.53
CA ILE A 13 5.66 -23.07 -1.84
C ILE A 13 6.92 -22.29 -2.19
N ALA A 14 6.81 -20.98 -2.41
CA ALA A 14 7.95 -20.08 -2.41
C ALA A 14 7.98 -19.27 -1.12
N PHE A 15 9.16 -18.83 -0.71
CA PHE A 15 9.36 -17.97 0.46
C PHE A 15 10.67 -17.21 0.35
N VAL A 16 10.80 -16.16 1.16
CA VAL A 16 12.04 -15.38 1.30
C VAL A 16 12.86 -15.92 2.47
N ASN A 17 14.15 -16.16 2.25
CA ASN A 17 15.12 -16.47 3.29
C ASN A 17 16.44 -15.73 3.02
N ASN A 18 16.90 -14.96 4.01
CA ASN A 18 18.06 -14.06 3.90
C ASN A 18 18.04 -13.19 2.64
N ASN A 19 16.92 -12.49 2.41
CA ASN A 19 16.70 -11.59 1.27
C ASN A 19 16.82 -12.21 -0.12
N ASP A 20 16.76 -13.54 -0.22
CA ASP A 20 16.66 -14.28 -1.47
C ASP A 20 15.43 -15.19 -1.51
N LEU A 21 15.00 -15.53 -2.72
CA LEU A 21 13.88 -16.42 -2.99
C LEU A 21 14.29 -17.87 -2.90
N TRP A 22 13.41 -18.66 -2.31
CA TRP A 22 13.50 -20.11 -2.16
C TRP A 22 12.19 -20.75 -2.60
N ILE A 23 12.28 -22.02 -3.00
CA ILE A 23 11.15 -22.89 -3.25
C ILE A 23 11.30 -24.17 -2.43
N ALA A 24 10.18 -24.68 -1.93
CA ALA A 24 10.10 -26.00 -1.31
C ALA A 24 8.91 -26.77 -1.87
N ASN A 25 9.06 -28.09 -1.98
CA ASN A 25 7.97 -29.01 -2.26
C ASN A 25 7.53 -29.71 -0.97
N ILE A 26 6.29 -29.50 -0.55
CA ILE A 26 5.78 -30.00 0.74
C ILE A 26 5.56 -31.51 0.77
N ARG A 27 5.53 -32.18 -0.39
CA ARG A 27 5.39 -33.65 -0.49
C ARG A 27 6.73 -34.36 -0.54
N THR A 28 7.66 -33.86 -1.34
CA THR A 28 8.96 -34.51 -1.53
C THR A 28 9.99 -34.07 -0.49
N GLY A 29 9.79 -32.91 0.15
CA GLY A 29 10.76 -32.28 1.03
C GLY A 29 11.94 -31.66 0.28
N GLU A 30 11.90 -31.58 -1.05
CA GLU A 30 12.94 -30.90 -1.82
C GLU A 30 12.87 -29.39 -1.58
N GLU A 31 14.00 -28.78 -1.24
CA GLU A 31 14.16 -27.34 -1.11
C GLU A 31 15.26 -26.84 -2.03
N ARG A 32 15.06 -25.66 -2.63
CA ARG A 32 16.03 -25.06 -3.54
C ARG A 32 16.03 -23.53 -3.41
N ARG A 33 17.22 -22.95 -3.28
CA ARG A 33 17.44 -21.51 -3.42
C ARG A 33 17.32 -21.12 -4.90
N LEU A 34 16.57 -20.06 -5.18
CA LEU A 34 16.30 -19.60 -6.54
C LEU A 34 17.13 -18.38 -6.93
N THR A 35 17.37 -17.46 -6.00
CA THR A 35 18.17 -16.25 -6.24
C THR A 35 19.39 -16.21 -5.34
N TYR A 36 20.43 -15.52 -5.79
CA TYR A 36 21.74 -15.46 -5.13
C TYR A 36 22.26 -14.01 -5.07
N CYS A 37 21.35 -13.04 -4.90
CA CYS A 37 21.73 -11.62 -4.90
C CYS A 37 22.29 -11.17 -3.55
N HIS A 38 21.82 -11.77 -2.45
CA HIS A 38 22.29 -11.51 -1.10
C HIS A 38 23.32 -12.59 -0.71
N LYS A 39 24.46 -12.18 -0.18
CA LYS A 39 25.56 -13.08 0.23
C LYS A 39 25.32 -13.69 1.62
N GLY A 40 24.29 -13.26 2.34
CA GLY A 40 23.97 -13.76 3.67
C GLY A 40 24.86 -13.13 4.74
N LEU A 41 25.37 -11.93 4.50
CA LEU A 41 26.11 -11.16 5.48
C LEU A 41 25.12 -10.35 6.34
N ASP A 42 25.36 -10.27 7.64
CA ASP A 42 24.51 -9.48 8.55
C ASP A 42 24.67 -7.96 8.35
N ASN A 43 25.73 -7.53 7.66
CA ASN A 43 26.03 -6.11 7.45
C ASN A 43 25.33 -5.54 6.20
N VAL A 44 24.27 -4.75 6.43
CA VAL A 44 23.51 -4.04 5.37
C VAL A 44 24.36 -3.14 4.47
N LYS A 45 25.56 -2.74 4.92
CA LYS A 45 26.49 -1.94 4.12
C LYS A 45 27.16 -2.75 3.01
N ASP A 46 27.53 -4.01 3.30
CA ASP A 46 28.35 -4.84 2.42
C ASP A 46 27.50 -5.74 1.50
N ASP A 47 26.21 -5.88 1.80
CA ASP A 47 25.27 -6.76 1.10
C ASP A 47 23.90 -6.07 0.84
N PRO A 48 23.84 -5.06 -0.04
CA PRO A 48 22.68 -4.17 -0.17
C PRO A 48 21.61 -4.66 -1.16
N ARG A 49 21.75 -5.88 -1.70
CA ARG A 49 20.86 -6.40 -2.74
C ARG A 49 19.89 -7.42 -2.17
N SER A 50 18.65 -7.36 -2.64
CA SER A 50 17.59 -8.30 -2.25
C SER A 50 16.74 -8.70 -3.44
N ALA A 51 16.11 -9.87 -3.34
CA ALA A 51 15.22 -10.43 -4.36
C ALA A 51 13.95 -10.96 -3.70
N GLY A 52 12.80 -10.53 -4.23
CA GLY A 52 11.50 -10.94 -3.73
C GLY A 52 11.03 -10.19 -2.48
N VAL A 53 11.71 -9.10 -2.11
CA VAL A 53 11.44 -8.32 -0.89
C VAL A 53 11.02 -6.90 -1.26
N ALA A 54 10.01 -6.37 -0.57
CA ALA A 54 9.65 -4.96 -0.64
C ALA A 54 10.55 -4.14 0.31
N THR A 55 11.10 -3.02 -0.14
CA THR A 55 11.95 -2.15 0.69
C THR A 55 11.14 -1.32 1.69
N PHE A 56 11.84 -0.65 2.62
CA PHE A 56 11.22 0.12 3.71
C PHE A 56 10.10 1.05 3.22
N VAL A 57 10.39 1.97 2.29
CA VAL A 57 9.39 2.92 1.76
C VAL A 57 8.23 2.22 1.08
N ILE A 58 8.47 1.11 0.38
CA ILE A 58 7.40 0.36 -0.28
C ILE A 58 6.45 -0.29 0.74
N GLN A 59 6.98 -0.78 1.86
CA GLN A 59 6.18 -1.35 2.94
C GLN A 59 5.41 -0.25 3.67
N GLU A 60 6.10 0.82 4.08
CA GLU A 60 5.54 1.87 4.94
C GLU A 60 4.58 2.80 4.18
N GLU A 61 4.95 3.24 2.98
CA GLU A 61 4.25 4.33 2.28
C GLU A 61 3.29 3.88 1.19
N PHE A 62 3.41 2.63 0.78
CA PHE A 62 2.62 2.06 -0.31
C PHE A 62 1.88 0.79 0.11
N ASP A 63 1.95 0.37 1.37
CA ASP A 63 1.25 -0.82 1.89
C ASP A 63 1.54 -2.11 1.07
N ARG A 64 2.75 -2.24 0.48
CA ARG A 64 3.16 -3.45 -0.26
C ARG A 64 4.23 -4.21 0.51
N PHE A 65 3.86 -5.39 1.02
CA PHE A 65 4.71 -6.20 1.89
C PHE A 65 5.42 -7.38 1.20
N THR A 66 5.36 -7.44 -0.13
CA THR A 66 5.95 -8.55 -0.91
C THR A 66 6.59 -8.06 -2.20
N GLY A 67 7.66 -8.73 -2.63
CA GLY A 67 8.36 -8.47 -3.88
C GLY A 67 8.32 -9.61 -4.89
N TYR A 68 7.45 -10.61 -4.74
CA TYR A 68 7.35 -11.72 -5.71
C TYR A 68 5.93 -12.27 -5.89
N TRP A 69 5.64 -12.81 -7.08
CA TRP A 69 4.29 -13.18 -7.53
C TRP A 69 4.31 -14.43 -8.42
N TRP A 70 3.63 -15.49 -7.96
CA TRP A 70 3.43 -16.71 -8.74
C TRP A 70 2.57 -16.45 -9.97
N ASN A 71 3.00 -16.96 -11.12
CA ASN A 71 2.11 -17.07 -12.27
C ASN A 71 0.99 -18.08 -11.94
N PRO A 72 -0.28 -17.75 -12.17
CA PRO A 72 -1.39 -18.65 -11.88
C PRO A 72 -1.44 -19.87 -12.81
N SER A 73 -0.89 -19.74 -14.02
CA SER A 73 -0.87 -20.77 -15.07
C SER A 73 0.42 -21.58 -15.04
N VAL A 74 0.29 -22.86 -15.40
CA VAL A 74 1.42 -23.80 -15.48
C VAL A 74 1.40 -24.44 -16.87
N ALA A 75 2.48 -24.23 -17.61
CA ALA A 75 2.67 -24.90 -18.90
C ALA A 75 3.22 -26.31 -18.67
N GLU A 76 2.71 -27.30 -19.39
CA GLU A 76 3.21 -28.67 -19.38
C GLU A 76 3.60 -29.08 -20.80
N ASP A 77 4.82 -29.57 -20.98
CA ASP A 77 5.30 -30.06 -22.28
C ASP A 77 4.91 -31.53 -22.54
N ALA A 78 5.25 -32.04 -23.73
CA ALA A 78 4.92 -33.41 -24.13
C ALA A 78 5.58 -34.49 -23.25
N ASP A 79 6.72 -34.17 -22.64
CA ASP A 79 7.44 -35.05 -21.71
C ASP A 79 6.84 -35.00 -20.29
N GLY A 80 5.86 -34.11 -20.06
CA GLY A 80 5.22 -33.85 -18.78
C GLY A 80 6.11 -33.10 -17.80
N ILE A 81 7.05 -32.29 -18.33
CA ILE A 81 7.75 -31.29 -17.55
C ILE A 81 6.83 -30.09 -17.40
N LYS A 82 6.62 -29.66 -16.16
CA LYS A 82 5.83 -28.48 -15.82
C LYS A 82 6.75 -27.29 -15.61
N THR A 83 6.43 -26.17 -16.24
CA THR A 83 7.12 -24.90 -16.10
C THR A 83 6.32 -23.97 -15.20
N LEU A 84 6.88 -23.68 -14.02
CA LEU A 84 6.36 -22.70 -13.08
C LEU A 84 7.10 -21.38 -13.28
N LEU A 85 6.37 -20.27 -13.23
CA LEU A 85 6.94 -18.93 -13.39
C LEU A 85 6.73 -18.11 -12.11
N LEU A 86 7.78 -17.40 -11.69
CA LEU A 86 7.76 -16.52 -10.52
C LEU A 86 8.33 -15.15 -10.92
N LEU A 87 7.44 -14.15 -11.04
CA LEU A 87 7.83 -12.76 -11.26
C LEU A 87 8.33 -12.21 -9.93
N TYR A 88 9.43 -11.47 -9.93
CA TYR A 88 9.94 -10.86 -8.70
C TYR A 88 10.64 -9.53 -8.97
N GLU A 89 10.69 -8.72 -7.92
CA GLU A 89 11.45 -7.49 -7.85
C GLU A 89 12.83 -7.79 -7.27
N GLU A 90 13.88 -7.37 -7.99
CA GLU A 90 15.25 -7.33 -7.50
C GLU A 90 15.61 -5.89 -7.21
N VAL A 91 16.18 -5.66 -6.02
CA VAL A 91 16.47 -4.32 -5.51
C VAL A 91 17.94 -4.19 -5.14
N ASP A 92 18.49 -3.00 -5.41
CA ASP A 92 19.83 -2.59 -4.99
C ASP A 92 19.76 -1.29 -4.18
N GLU A 93 20.02 -1.38 -2.88
CA GLU A 93 20.01 -0.27 -1.93
C GLU A 93 21.41 0.36 -1.71
N THR A 94 22.41 0.05 -2.57
CA THR A 94 23.80 0.51 -2.39
C THR A 94 23.90 2.01 -2.13
N GLU A 95 23.14 2.79 -2.90
CA GLU A 95 23.14 4.25 -2.90
C GLU A 95 22.17 4.89 -1.88
N VAL A 96 21.38 4.07 -1.18
CA VAL A 96 20.44 4.55 -0.16
C VAL A 96 21.21 4.83 1.13
N GLU A 97 20.90 5.96 1.77
CA GLU A 97 21.54 6.36 3.01
C GLU A 97 21.33 5.31 4.12
N ILE A 98 22.34 5.16 4.99
CA ILE A 98 22.27 4.27 6.15
C ILE A 98 22.12 5.13 7.40
N ILE A 99 21.07 4.87 8.17
CA ILE A 99 20.86 5.41 9.51
C ILE A 99 21.07 4.32 10.55
N HIS A 100 21.23 4.73 11.81
CA HIS A 100 21.37 3.82 12.94
C HIS A 100 20.27 4.09 13.95
N VAL A 101 19.47 3.07 14.25
CA VAL A 101 18.38 3.12 15.23
C VAL A 101 18.81 2.28 16.44
N PRO A 102 18.60 2.74 17.69
CA PRO A 102 18.97 1.95 18.86
C PRO A 102 18.41 0.52 18.81
N SER A 103 19.24 -0.46 19.15
CA SER A 103 18.80 -1.86 19.15
C SER A 103 17.88 -2.11 20.35
N PRO A 104 16.83 -2.96 20.22
CA PRO A 104 15.94 -3.28 21.34
C PRO A 104 16.65 -3.91 22.55
N ALA A 105 17.79 -4.57 22.34
CA ALA A 105 18.64 -5.09 23.41
C ALA A 105 19.49 -3.96 24.01
N LEU A 106 18.86 -3.08 24.79
CA LEU A 106 19.45 -1.85 25.31
C LEU A 106 20.76 -2.07 26.09
N GLU A 107 20.90 -3.20 26.79
CA GLU A 107 22.10 -3.57 27.54
C GLU A 107 23.33 -3.73 26.64
N GLU A 108 23.14 -4.12 25.38
CA GLU A 108 24.24 -4.24 24.41
C GLU A 108 24.80 -2.89 24.00
N ARG A 109 24.00 -1.82 24.15
CA ARG A 109 24.35 -0.45 23.73
C ARG A 109 24.81 -0.39 22.27
N LYS A 110 24.11 -1.14 21.41
CA LYS A 110 24.29 -1.16 19.97
C LYS A 110 23.15 -0.43 19.27
N ALA A 111 23.35 -0.19 17.98
CA ALA A 111 22.32 0.30 17.08
C ALA A 111 22.29 -0.58 15.84
N ASP A 112 21.08 -0.80 15.32
CA ASP A 112 20.84 -1.55 14.10
C ASP A 112 20.89 -0.56 12.92
N ALA A 113 21.51 -0.98 11.82
CA ALA A 113 21.66 -0.17 10.63
C ALA A 113 20.46 -0.38 9.69
N TYR A 114 19.83 0.71 9.25
CA TYR A 114 18.70 0.68 8.33
C TYR A 114 19.01 1.48 7.06
N ARG A 115 18.56 0.97 5.91
CA ARG A 115 18.51 1.74 4.67
C ARG A 115 17.29 2.65 4.73
N TYR A 116 17.51 3.96 4.76
CA TYR A 116 16.43 4.93 4.92
C TYR A 116 16.60 6.06 3.90
N PRO A 117 15.82 6.07 2.81
CA PRO A 117 15.86 7.13 1.82
C PRO A 117 15.09 8.34 2.37
N ARG A 118 15.79 9.25 3.07
CA ARG A 118 15.19 10.54 3.44
C ARG A 118 14.86 11.36 2.19
N THR A 119 13.86 12.22 2.28
CA THR A 119 13.43 13.10 1.19
C THR A 119 14.58 13.86 0.52
N GLY A 120 14.55 13.94 -0.81
CA GLY A 120 15.61 14.48 -1.66
C GLY A 120 16.81 13.54 -1.90
N SER A 121 16.99 12.48 -1.10
CA SER A 121 18.05 11.49 -1.31
C SER A 121 17.67 10.43 -2.37
N LYS A 122 18.50 9.41 -2.55
CA LYS A 122 18.27 8.36 -3.56
C LYS A 122 17.38 7.25 -2.99
N ASN A 123 16.37 6.85 -3.76
CA ASN A 123 15.67 5.58 -3.54
C ASN A 123 16.49 4.38 -4.04
N PRO A 124 16.12 3.15 -3.63
CA PRO A 124 16.68 1.93 -4.18
C PRO A 124 16.53 1.83 -5.71
N ARG A 125 17.48 1.18 -6.37
CA ARG A 125 17.33 0.80 -7.78
C ARG A 125 16.56 -0.51 -7.86
N ALA A 126 15.36 -0.48 -8.42
CA ALA A 126 14.51 -1.66 -8.60
C ALA A 126 14.45 -2.12 -10.07
N THR A 127 14.32 -3.42 -10.29
CA THR A 127 14.01 -4.02 -11.59
C THR A 127 13.13 -5.25 -11.40
N LEU A 128 12.28 -5.55 -12.39
CA LEU A 128 11.55 -6.81 -12.43
C LEU A 128 12.38 -7.89 -13.13
N LYS A 129 12.27 -9.13 -12.63
CA LYS A 129 12.94 -10.33 -13.12
C LYS A 129 11.99 -11.53 -13.04
N LEU A 130 12.30 -12.58 -13.79
CA LEU A 130 11.42 -13.75 -13.92
C LEU A 130 12.20 -15.04 -13.70
N LEU A 131 11.79 -15.83 -12.71
CA LEU A 131 12.32 -17.17 -12.51
C LEU A 131 11.46 -18.18 -13.27
N GLU A 132 12.13 -19.04 -14.04
CA GLU A 132 11.56 -20.22 -14.67
C GLU A 132 12.01 -21.47 -13.93
N ILE A 133 11.05 -22.29 -13.50
CA ILE A 133 11.30 -23.48 -12.67
C ILE A 133 10.66 -24.68 -13.36
N LYS A 134 11.47 -25.61 -13.85
CA LYS A 134 11.01 -26.83 -14.49
C LYS A 134 10.94 -27.97 -13.50
N THR A 135 9.82 -28.69 -13.50
CA THR A 135 9.56 -29.79 -12.57
C THR A 135 9.12 -31.05 -13.31
N ASP A 136 9.57 -32.22 -12.87
CA ASP A 136 9.15 -33.49 -13.46
C ASP A 136 7.75 -33.92 -12.96
N ARG A 137 7.17 -34.97 -13.56
CA ARG A 137 5.87 -35.53 -13.15
C ARG A 137 5.81 -36.01 -11.70
N ARG A 138 6.96 -36.17 -11.03
CA ARG A 138 7.06 -36.57 -9.62
C ARG A 138 7.19 -35.36 -8.69
N GLY A 139 7.15 -34.14 -9.23
CA GLY A 139 7.29 -32.90 -8.48
C GLY A 139 8.74 -32.62 -8.06
N ARG A 140 9.74 -33.20 -8.74
CA ARG A 140 11.15 -32.86 -8.49
C ARG A 140 11.61 -31.73 -9.40
N ILE A 141 12.45 -30.84 -8.89
CA ILE A 141 12.93 -29.68 -9.64
C ILE A 141 14.05 -30.12 -10.59
N VAL A 142 13.77 -30.06 -11.89
CA VAL A 142 14.71 -30.42 -12.97
C VAL A 142 15.71 -29.30 -13.22
N SER A 143 15.23 -28.07 -13.38
CA SER A 143 16.08 -26.90 -13.62
C SER A 143 15.44 -25.61 -13.11
N THR A 144 16.29 -24.63 -12.83
CA THR A 144 15.89 -23.27 -12.45
C THR A 144 16.68 -22.30 -13.32
N GLN A 145 15.99 -21.35 -13.95
CA GLN A 145 16.60 -20.33 -14.79
C GLN A 145 16.14 -18.96 -14.32
N ASP A 146 17.12 -18.11 -13.99
CA ASP A 146 16.87 -16.71 -13.70
C ASP A 146 16.89 -15.89 -15.00
N ASN A 147 15.87 -15.05 -15.21
CA ASN A 147 15.71 -14.23 -16.40
C ASN A 147 15.57 -12.76 -16.03
N GLN A 148 16.15 -11.90 -16.86
CA GLN A 148 16.12 -10.45 -16.72
C GLN A 148 15.45 -9.82 -17.93
N LEU A 149 14.95 -8.59 -17.79
CA LEU A 149 14.41 -7.83 -18.91
C LEU A 149 15.43 -7.72 -20.05
N VAL A 150 14.93 -7.75 -21.29
CA VAL A 150 15.74 -7.70 -22.51
C VAL A 150 16.71 -6.50 -22.52
N VAL A 151 16.27 -5.36 -22.00
CA VAL A 151 17.05 -4.14 -21.72
C VAL A 151 16.75 -3.64 -20.30
N PRO A 152 17.58 -2.75 -19.70
CA PRO A 152 17.38 -2.30 -18.32
C PRO A 152 15.99 -1.68 -18.08
N PHE A 153 15.42 -1.93 -16.89
CA PHE A 153 14.10 -1.42 -16.49
C PHE A 153 13.98 0.10 -16.65
N SER A 154 15.00 0.85 -16.20
CA SER A 154 15.05 2.31 -16.33
C SER A 154 15.15 2.81 -17.78
N SER A 155 15.53 1.95 -18.72
CA SER A 155 15.48 2.25 -20.16
C SER A 155 14.07 2.05 -20.71
N LEU A 156 13.38 0.98 -20.34
CA LEU A 156 11.98 0.72 -20.76
C LEU A 156 11.00 1.75 -20.20
N PHE A 157 11.16 2.11 -18.92
CA PHE A 157 10.26 2.98 -18.18
C PHE A 157 11.02 4.15 -17.55
N PRO A 158 11.56 5.08 -18.36
CA PRO A 158 12.30 6.22 -17.82
C PRO A 158 11.39 7.10 -16.96
N GLY A 159 11.92 7.60 -15.84
CA GLY A 159 11.19 8.42 -14.89
C GLY A 159 10.35 7.65 -13.88
N THR A 160 10.24 6.32 -14.00
CA THR A 160 9.65 5.48 -12.94
C THR A 160 10.59 5.39 -11.75
N GLU A 161 10.06 5.68 -10.56
CA GLU A 161 10.79 5.61 -9.29
C GLU A 161 10.28 4.46 -8.42
N TYR A 162 8.96 4.22 -8.41
CA TYR A 162 8.33 3.22 -7.55
C TYR A 162 7.56 2.16 -8.34
N ILE A 163 7.75 0.90 -7.98
CA ILE A 163 6.89 -0.21 -8.41
C ILE A 163 5.86 -0.42 -7.31
N ALA A 164 4.67 0.17 -7.47
CA ALA A 164 3.66 0.27 -6.44
C ALA A 164 2.89 -1.05 -6.24
N ARG A 165 2.50 -1.71 -7.33
CA ARG A 165 1.80 -3.00 -7.33
C ARG A 165 2.30 -3.86 -8.48
N VAL A 166 2.26 -5.18 -8.31
CA VAL A 166 2.64 -6.15 -9.35
C VAL A 166 1.77 -7.39 -9.19
N GLY A 167 1.54 -8.10 -10.29
CA GLY A 167 0.88 -9.40 -10.28
C GLY A 167 0.89 -10.05 -11.65
N TRP A 168 -0.06 -10.97 -11.85
CA TRP A 168 -0.29 -11.64 -13.13
C TRP A 168 -1.75 -11.46 -13.55
N THR A 169 -2.00 -11.49 -14.86
CA THR A 169 -3.35 -11.70 -15.39
C THR A 169 -3.86 -13.08 -14.97
N SER A 170 -5.18 -13.24 -14.88
CA SER A 170 -5.80 -14.49 -14.40
C SER A 170 -5.44 -15.72 -15.25
N ASP A 171 -5.20 -15.52 -16.54
CA ASP A 171 -4.73 -16.52 -17.50
C ASP A 171 -3.19 -16.73 -17.49
N GLY A 172 -2.46 -15.93 -16.71
CA GLY A 172 -1.00 -16.00 -16.62
C GLY A 172 -0.24 -15.54 -17.86
N LYS A 173 -0.93 -14.95 -18.86
CA LYS A 173 -0.32 -14.51 -20.13
C LYS A 173 0.62 -13.32 -19.96
N PHE A 174 0.29 -12.40 -19.06
CA PHE A 174 1.10 -11.22 -18.78
C PHE A 174 1.36 -11.07 -17.28
N GLY A 175 2.59 -10.72 -16.92
CA GLY A 175 2.82 -10.00 -15.66
C GLY A 175 2.27 -8.59 -15.80
N TRP A 176 1.84 -7.96 -14.72
CA TRP A 176 1.44 -6.55 -14.74
C TRP A 176 2.09 -5.80 -13.59
N ALA A 177 2.29 -4.50 -13.77
CA ALA A 177 2.81 -3.63 -12.72
C ALA A 177 2.15 -2.25 -12.76
N VAL A 178 2.03 -1.62 -11.59
CA VAL A 178 1.66 -0.22 -11.41
C VAL A 178 2.93 0.55 -11.08
N LEU A 179 3.29 1.46 -11.96
CA LEU A 179 4.51 2.25 -11.91
C LEU A 179 4.17 3.70 -11.55
N LEU A 180 4.96 4.30 -10.66
CA LEU A 180 4.85 5.71 -10.32
C LEU A 180 6.15 6.44 -10.62
N ASP A 181 6.01 7.68 -11.06
CA ASP A 181 7.12 8.62 -11.07
C ASP A 181 7.48 9.08 -9.65
N ARG A 182 8.62 9.74 -9.51
CA ARG A 182 9.10 10.21 -8.20
C ARG A 182 8.15 11.20 -7.53
N SER A 183 7.49 12.07 -8.31
CA SER A 183 6.53 13.03 -7.74
C SER A 183 5.20 12.40 -7.34
N GLN A 184 4.96 11.13 -7.71
CA GLN A 184 3.72 10.41 -7.49
C GLN A 184 2.51 11.14 -8.08
N ARG A 185 2.73 11.81 -9.21
CA ARG A 185 1.70 12.53 -9.99
C ARG A 185 1.44 11.89 -11.35
N LYS A 186 2.24 10.90 -11.73
CA LYS A 186 2.04 10.06 -12.91
C LYS A 186 2.04 8.59 -12.52
N LEU A 187 0.95 7.89 -12.88
CA LEU A 187 0.80 6.44 -12.75
C LEU A 187 0.72 5.80 -14.13
N GLN A 188 1.40 4.66 -14.29
CA GLN A 188 1.30 3.82 -15.46
C GLN A 188 0.95 2.39 -15.05
N LEU A 189 -0.12 1.84 -15.62
CA LEU A 189 -0.44 0.41 -15.51
C LEU A 189 0.11 -0.29 -16.76
N VAL A 190 1.02 -1.24 -16.55
CA VAL A 190 1.77 -1.89 -17.61
C VAL A 190 1.57 -3.40 -17.61
N LEU A 191 1.48 -4.01 -18.80
CA LEU A 191 1.57 -5.45 -19.01
C LEU A 191 2.97 -5.81 -19.54
N LEU A 192 3.49 -6.93 -19.05
CA LEU A 192 4.83 -7.45 -19.31
C LEU A 192 4.71 -8.90 -19.80
N PRO A 193 4.87 -9.14 -21.12
CA PRO A 193 4.93 -10.51 -21.65
C PRO A 193 6.12 -11.27 -21.06
N SER A 194 5.96 -12.55 -20.74
CA SER A 194 7.06 -13.38 -20.22
C SER A 194 8.24 -13.50 -21.19
N ALA A 195 7.98 -13.45 -22.50
CA ALA A 195 8.99 -13.44 -23.55
C ALA A 195 9.90 -12.19 -23.56
N LEU A 196 9.56 -11.15 -22.79
CA LEU A 196 10.42 -9.98 -22.60
C LEU A 196 11.62 -10.27 -21.68
N PHE A 197 11.57 -11.37 -20.93
CA PHE A 197 12.61 -11.79 -20.01
C PHE A 197 13.51 -12.83 -20.68
N VAL A 198 14.81 -12.59 -20.66
CA VAL A 198 15.83 -13.44 -21.27
C VAL A 198 16.80 -13.98 -20.21
N PRO A 199 17.42 -15.16 -20.43
CA PRO A 199 18.32 -15.77 -19.45
C PRO A 199 19.44 -14.83 -18.99
N VAL A 200 19.68 -14.78 -17.68
CA VAL A 200 20.85 -14.12 -17.12
C VAL A 200 22.10 -14.95 -17.45
N THR A 201 23.06 -14.32 -18.13
CA THR A 201 24.35 -14.92 -18.47
C THR A 201 25.46 -13.87 -18.43
N ALA A 202 26.66 -14.29 -18.00
CA ALA A 202 27.87 -13.46 -18.06
C ALA A 202 28.54 -13.47 -19.44
N ASP A 203 28.14 -14.41 -20.31
CA ASP A 203 28.67 -14.51 -21.66
C ASP A 203 27.95 -13.50 -22.59
N PRO A 204 28.66 -12.50 -23.13
CA PRO A 204 28.05 -11.48 -23.98
C PRO A 204 27.51 -12.04 -25.30
N VAL A 205 28.07 -13.13 -25.83
CA VAL A 205 27.60 -13.75 -27.08
C VAL A 205 26.26 -14.42 -26.83
N LEU A 206 26.17 -15.25 -25.79
CA LEU A 206 24.91 -15.89 -25.39
C LEU A 206 23.83 -14.86 -25.03
N ARG A 207 24.23 -13.73 -24.42
CA ARG A 207 23.33 -12.61 -24.14
C ARG A 207 22.78 -12.02 -25.43
N GLN A 208 23.64 -11.74 -26.41
CA GLN A 208 23.25 -11.17 -27.69
C GLN A 208 22.33 -12.12 -28.48
N ASP A 209 22.65 -13.42 -28.48
CA ASP A 209 21.81 -14.44 -29.11
C ASP A 209 20.42 -14.52 -28.46
N SER A 210 20.37 -14.49 -27.12
CA SER A 210 19.11 -14.50 -26.38
C SER A 210 18.26 -13.24 -26.64
N VAL A 211 18.89 -12.07 -26.78
CA VAL A 211 18.20 -10.83 -27.17
C VAL A 211 17.68 -10.90 -28.59
N GLY A 212 18.51 -11.38 -29.53
CA GLY A 212 18.13 -11.52 -30.94
C GLY A 212 17.02 -12.55 -31.17
N ALA A 213 16.84 -13.49 -30.24
CA ALA A 213 15.75 -14.46 -30.26
C ALA A 213 14.40 -13.90 -29.77
N VAL A 214 14.38 -12.74 -29.10
CA VAL A 214 13.12 -12.11 -28.66
C VAL A 214 12.36 -11.64 -29.91
N PRO A 215 11.11 -12.10 -30.12
CA PRO A 215 10.32 -11.65 -31.27
C PRO A 215 10.19 -10.13 -31.29
N SER A 216 10.32 -9.51 -32.46
CA SER A 216 10.27 -8.05 -32.57
C SER A 216 8.91 -7.47 -32.17
N SER A 217 7.85 -8.27 -32.21
CA SER A 217 6.52 -7.93 -31.72
C SER A 217 6.37 -7.96 -30.20
N THR A 218 7.33 -8.52 -29.47
CA THR A 218 7.28 -8.61 -28.00
C THR A 218 7.79 -7.31 -27.39
N HIS A 219 6.90 -6.60 -26.69
CA HIS A 219 7.22 -5.38 -25.96
C HIS A 219 6.26 -5.17 -24.78
N PRO A 220 6.57 -4.27 -23.83
CA PRO A 220 5.61 -3.85 -22.82
C PRO A 220 4.36 -3.18 -23.41
N TYR A 221 3.25 -3.24 -22.68
CA TYR A 221 2.01 -2.51 -23.02
C TYR A 221 1.61 -1.60 -21.86
N ILE A 222 1.70 -0.28 -22.02
CA ILE A 222 1.15 0.68 -21.06
C ILE A 222 -0.35 0.80 -21.36
N ILE A 223 -1.16 0.03 -20.65
CA ILE A 223 -2.60 -0.12 -20.89
C ILE A 223 -3.43 1.01 -20.27
N TYR A 224 -2.88 1.71 -19.28
CA TYR A 224 -3.50 2.88 -18.68
C TYR A 224 -2.44 3.86 -18.17
N GLU A 225 -2.74 5.16 -18.27
CA GLU A 225 -1.91 6.22 -17.70
C GLU A 225 -2.81 7.26 -17.04
N GLU A 226 -2.48 7.61 -15.81
CA GLU A 226 -3.18 8.63 -15.00
C GLU A 226 -2.18 9.72 -14.62
N ASN A 227 -2.61 10.98 -14.73
CA ASN A 227 -1.83 12.13 -14.31
C ASN A 227 -2.71 13.03 -13.42
N THR A 228 -2.11 13.68 -12.45
CA THR A 228 -2.77 14.61 -11.52
C THR A 228 -1.87 15.77 -11.14
N ASP A 229 -2.46 16.90 -10.79
CA ASP A 229 -1.79 18.06 -10.22
C ASP A 229 -1.66 17.99 -8.68
N VAL A 230 -2.34 17.02 -8.04
CA VAL A 230 -2.32 16.80 -6.59
C VAL A 230 -1.29 15.70 -6.25
N TRP A 231 -1.75 14.45 -6.12
CA TRP A 231 -0.95 13.24 -5.96
C TRP A 231 -1.82 12.00 -6.25
N ILE A 232 -1.19 10.86 -6.53
CA ILE A 232 -1.88 9.58 -6.75
C ILE A 232 -1.94 8.79 -5.45
N ASN A 233 -3.16 8.44 -5.05
CA ASN A 233 -3.41 7.48 -3.99
C ASN A 233 -3.36 6.05 -4.55
N VAL A 234 -2.27 5.32 -4.29
CA VAL A 234 -2.15 3.90 -4.69
C VAL A 234 -3.23 3.07 -4.01
N HIS A 235 -3.77 2.13 -4.77
CA HIS A 235 -4.86 1.25 -4.34
C HIS A 235 -4.66 -0.19 -4.82
N ASP A 236 -5.47 -1.10 -4.30
CA ASP A 236 -5.38 -2.54 -4.59
C ASP A 236 -6.36 -3.00 -5.69
N ILE A 237 -7.25 -2.11 -6.16
CA ILE A 237 -8.25 -2.46 -7.19
C ILE A 237 -7.62 -2.53 -8.58
N PHE A 238 -7.50 -3.75 -9.09
CA PHE A 238 -7.28 -4.06 -10.51
C PHE A 238 -7.97 -5.39 -10.82
N TYR A 239 -8.90 -5.40 -11.76
CA TYR A 239 -9.56 -6.63 -12.19
C TYR A 239 -9.43 -6.81 -13.71
N PRO A 240 -8.45 -7.60 -14.19
CA PRO A 240 -8.33 -7.92 -15.60
C PRO A 240 -9.31 -9.03 -15.99
N PHE A 241 -10.13 -8.80 -17.02
CA PHE A 241 -10.95 -9.86 -17.61
C PHE A 241 -10.10 -10.80 -18.47
N ILE A 242 -10.57 -12.03 -18.65
CA ILE A 242 -9.93 -12.98 -19.58
C ILE A 242 -10.07 -12.44 -21.01
N GLN A 243 -8.97 -12.43 -21.77
CA GLN A 243 -8.95 -11.96 -23.15
C GLN A 243 -9.70 -12.93 -24.08
N ASN A 244 -10.69 -12.41 -24.82
CA ASN A 244 -11.36 -13.16 -25.89
C ASN A 244 -10.73 -12.92 -27.28
N THR A 245 -9.93 -11.86 -27.40
CA THR A 245 -9.25 -11.44 -28.62
C THR A 245 -7.81 -11.07 -28.29
N GLU A 246 -6.87 -11.30 -29.20
CA GLU A 246 -5.44 -11.02 -28.95
C GLU A 246 -5.12 -9.52 -28.89
N ASP A 247 -5.91 -8.68 -29.54
CA ASP A 247 -5.61 -7.25 -29.74
C ASP A 247 -6.27 -6.32 -28.71
N GLU A 248 -7.14 -6.82 -27.81
CA GLU A 248 -7.87 -6.00 -26.85
C GLU A 248 -7.74 -6.55 -25.43
N PHE A 249 -7.60 -5.62 -24.47
CA PHE A 249 -7.51 -5.94 -23.06
C PHE A 249 -8.51 -5.10 -22.26
N THR A 250 -9.47 -5.78 -21.63
CA THR A 250 -10.51 -5.16 -20.82
C THR A 250 -10.26 -5.41 -19.34
N PHE A 251 -10.45 -4.39 -18.51
CA PHE A 251 -10.25 -4.46 -17.06
C PHE A 251 -11.13 -3.45 -16.32
N ILE A 252 -11.34 -3.67 -15.01
CA ILE A 252 -11.89 -2.67 -14.09
C ILE A 252 -10.76 -2.03 -13.31
N TRP A 253 -10.80 -0.70 -13.22
CA TRP A 253 -9.85 0.15 -12.52
C TRP A 253 -10.57 1.22 -11.71
N VAL A 254 -9.86 1.92 -10.82
CA VAL A 254 -10.39 3.12 -10.15
C VAL A 254 -9.52 4.33 -10.43
N ASN A 255 -10.13 5.50 -10.60
CA ASN A 255 -9.41 6.73 -10.88
C ASN A 255 -10.05 7.89 -10.09
N GLU A 256 -9.21 8.62 -9.35
CA GLU A 256 -9.61 9.82 -8.59
C GLU A 256 -9.39 11.10 -9.39
N SER A 257 -8.29 11.16 -10.14
CA SER A 257 -7.83 12.34 -10.88
C SER A 257 -8.82 12.86 -11.92
N LYS A 258 -9.76 12.03 -12.39
CA LYS A 258 -10.80 12.45 -13.36
C LYS A 258 -11.85 13.38 -12.78
N THR A 259 -12.23 13.20 -11.51
CA THR A 259 -13.37 13.91 -10.91
C THR A 259 -13.08 14.54 -9.56
N GLY A 260 -11.93 14.23 -8.96
CA GLY A 260 -11.61 14.54 -7.57
C GLY A 260 -12.13 13.49 -6.57
N PHE A 261 -12.90 12.50 -7.02
CA PHE A 261 -13.36 11.37 -6.22
C PHE A 261 -13.02 10.04 -6.90
N ARG A 262 -12.64 9.04 -6.10
CA ARG A 262 -12.28 7.71 -6.60
C ARG A 262 -13.52 6.97 -7.08
N HIS A 263 -13.61 6.73 -8.38
CA HIS A 263 -14.71 5.98 -9.00
C HIS A 263 -14.24 4.79 -9.83
N LEU A 264 -15.14 3.85 -10.09
CA LEU A 264 -14.88 2.64 -10.88
C LEU A 264 -15.08 2.93 -12.37
N TYR A 265 -14.16 2.41 -13.18
CA TYR A 265 -14.19 2.48 -14.64
C TYR A 265 -13.92 1.10 -15.23
N LYS A 266 -14.70 0.71 -16.24
CA LYS A 266 -14.38 -0.44 -17.10
C LYS A 266 -13.69 0.09 -18.35
N ILE A 267 -12.48 -0.38 -18.60
CA ILE A 267 -11.57 0.18 -19.60
C ILE A 267 -11.18 -0.93 -20.56
N THR A 268 -11.24 -0.65 -21.86
CA THR A 268 -10.73 -1.52 -22.91
C THR A 268 -9.61 -0.81 -23.66
N SER A 269 -8.41 -1.39 -23.63
CA SER A 269 -7.21 -0.88 -24.30
C SER A 269 -6.81 -1.78 -25.46
N VAL A 270 -6.39 -1.19 -26.58
CA VAL A 270 -5.90 -1.91 -27.76
C VAL A 270 -4.43 -2.21 -27.58
N LEU A 271 -4.08 -3.49 -27.59
CA LEU A 271 -2.70 -3.99 -27.55
C LEU A 271 -2.07 -3.86 -28.93
N GLN A 272 -1.69 -2.63 -29.27
CA GLN A 272 -1.08 -2.32 -30.57
C GLN A 272 0.21 -3.12 -30.76
N GLN A 273 0.36 -3.73 -31.94
CA GLN A 273 1.59 -4.41 -32.31
C GLN A 273 2.69 -3.38 -32.62
N GLY A 274 3.74 -3.39 -31.81
CA GLY A 274 5.00 -2.68 -32.06
C GLY A 274 6.02 -3.58 -32.76
N CYS A 275 7.11 -2.98 -33.24
CA CYS A 275 8.25 -3.71 -33.78
C CYS A 275 9.53 -3.13 -33.21
N TYR A 276 10.22 -3.90 -32.37
CA TYR A 276 11.43 -3.50 -31.68
C TYR A 276 12.57 -4.47 -32.00
N GLN A 277 13.65 -3.96 -32.60
CA GLN A 277 14.88 -4.72 -32.85
C GLN A 277 15.78 -4.65 -31.60
N TRP A 278 15.47 -5.47 -30.59
CA TRP A 278 16.16 -5.41 -29.29
C TRP A 278 17.68 -5.59 -29.39
N ALA A 279 18.15 -6.34 -30.40
CA ALA A 279 19.57 -6.62 -30.64
C ALA A 279 20.37 -5.41 -31.14
N GLU A 280 19.72 -4.42 -31.74
CA GLU A 280 20.36 -3.23 -32.32
C GLU A 280 20.51 -2.08 -31.31
N GLY A 281 20.02 -2.28 -30.08
CA GLY A 281 19.96 -1.25 -29.04
C GLY A 281 18.60 -0.56 -28.98
N TYR A 282 18.12 -0.30 -27.78
CA TYR A 282 16.83 0.36 -27.53
C TYR A 282 17.05 1.81 -27.07
N HIS A 283 16.37 2.74 -27.73
CA HIS A 283 16.25 4.13 -27.31
C HIS A 283 14.79 4.47 -27.05
N HIS A 284 14.49 4.93 -25.84
CA HIS A 284 13.14 5.32 -25.47
C HIS A 284 12.72 6.62 -26.17
N MET A 285 11.52 6.62 -26.72
CA MET A 285 10.83 7.77 -27.29
C MET A 285 9.52 7.99 -26.54
N GLU A 286 9.12 9.26 -26.41
CA GLU A 286 7.86 9.62 -25.78
C GLU A 286 6.68 8.91 -26.46
N GLY A 287 5.79 8.32 -25.65
CA GLY A 287 4.66 7.55 -26.14
C GLY A 287 4.98 6.10 -26.52
N ASN A 288 6.23 5.63 -26.40
CA ASN A 288 6.51 4.20 -26.53
C ASN A 288 5.63 3.37 -25.60
N PHE A 289 5.19 2.22 -26.10
CA PHE A 289 4.36 1.23 -25.39
C PHE A 289 2.96 1.71 -25.00
N ARG A 290 2.62 2.99 -25.20
CA ARG A 290 1.29 3.53 -24.86
C ARG A 290 0.21 2.91 -25.74
N CYS A 291 -0.71 2.20 -25.11
CA CYS A 291 -1.87 1.63 -25.77
C CYS A 291 -2.96 2.69 -25.98
N LEU A 292 -3.75 2.52 -27.04
CA LEU A 292 -4.95 3.32 -27.26
C LEU A 292 -6.07 2.79 -26.36
N VAL A 293 -6.65 3.65 -25.53
CA VAL A 293 -7.90 3.33 -24.83
C VAL A 293 -9.04 3.41 -25.85
N LYS A 294 -9.61 2.26 -26.21
CA LYS A 294 -10.72 2.13 -27.15
C LYS A 294 -12.03 2.58 -26.53
N GLU A 295 -12.25 2.18 -25.28
CA GLU A 295 -13.47 2.46 -24.53
C GLU A 295 -13.13 2.64 -23.05
N GLU A 296 -13.79 3.61 -22.41
CA GLU A 296 -13.72 3.83 -20.97
C GLU A 296 -15.15 4.13 -20.47
N LEU A 297 -15.75 3.16 -19.79
CA LEU A 297 -17.11 3.23 -19.27
C LEU A 297 -17.08 3.54 -17.78
N THR A 298 -17.63 4.69 -17.39
CA THR A 298 -17.80 5.08 -15.99
C THR A 298 -18.87 4.22 -15.32
N LEU A 299 -18.49 3.49 -14.26
CA LEU A 299 -19.40 2.59 -13.53
C LEU A 299 -20.03 3.25 -12.31
N THR A 300 -19.32 4.19 -11.69
CA THR A 300 -19.80 4.96 -10.52
C THR A 300 -19.45 6.44 -10.67
N GLY A 301 -20.22 7.30 -10.01
CA GLY A 301 -20.02 8.75 -10.07
C GLY A 301 -20.77 9.50 -8.96
N GLY A 302 -20.25 10.68 -8.58
CA GLY A 302 -20.86 11.61 -7.64
C GLY A 302 -19.84 12.20 -6.67
N GLU A 303 -20.30 12.99 -5.68
CA GLU A 303 -19.42 13.59 -4.67
C GLU A 303 -19.18 12.61 -3.50
N TRP A 304 -18.61 11.45 -3.80
CA TRP A 304 -18.32 10.37 -2.85
C TRP A 304 -17.29 9.40 -3.44
N GLU A 305 -16.61 8.59 -2.64
CA GLU A 305 -15.55 7.70 -3.13
C GLU A 305 -15.85 6.20 -2.97
N VAL A 306 -15.27 5.42 -3.88
CA VAL A 306 -15.06 3.98 -3.75
C VAL A 306 -13.82 3.74 -2.89
N LEU A 307 -13.95 2.86 -1.90
CA LEU A 307 -12.85 2.48 -1.01
C LEU A 307 -11.96 1.44 -1.68
N ALA A 308 -10.65 1.68 -1.67
CA ALA A 308 -9.69 0.88 -2.46
C ALA A 308 -8.38 0.55 -1.71
N ARG A 309 -8.34 0.79 -0.40
CA ARG A 309 -7.19 0.58 0.49
C ARG A 309 -7.58 -0.19 1.75
N HIS A 310 -6.59 -0.64 2.52
CA HIS A 310 -6.74 -1.30 3.82
C HIS A 310 -7.68 -2.52 3.78
N GLY A 311 -7.54 -3.35 2.74
CA GLY A 311 -8.37 -4.55 2.54
C GLY A 311 -9.71 -4.30 1.83
N SER A 312 -10.09 -3.03 1.58
CA SER A 312 -11.20 -2.72 0.69
C SER A 312 -10.84 -3.06 -0.75
N LYS A 313 -11.68 -3.86 -1.40
CA LYS A 313 -11.50 -4.32 -2.78
C LYS A 313 -12.85 -4.41 -3.48
N ILE A 314 -12.81 -4.81 -4.76
CA ILE A 314 -14.01 -5.18 -5.51
C ILE A 314 -14.14 -6.69 -5.62
N TRP A 315 -15.37 -7.15 -5.85
CA TRP A 315 -15.68 -8.52 -6.25
C TRP A 315 -16.49 -8.45 -7.54
N VAL A 316 -16.07 -9.17 -8.58
CA VAL A 316 -16.66 -9.09 -9.91
C VAL A 316 -17.35 -10.42 -10.23
N ASN A 317 -18.67 -10.40 -10.34
CA ASN A 317 -19.44 -11.56 -10.80
C ASN A 317 -19.54 -11.50 -12.33
N GLU A 318 -18.74 -12.33 -13.00
CA GLU A 318 -18.72 -12.38 -14.46
C GLU A 318 -19.95 -13.03 -15.09
N GLU A 319 -20.72 -13.81 -14.33
CA GLU A 319 -21.95 -14.43 -14.81
C GLU A 319 -23.08 -13.40 -14.86
N THR A 320 -23.28 -12.65 -13.78
CA THR A 320 -24.36 -11.64 -13.67
C THR A 320 -23.96 -10.25 -14.16
N LYS A 321 -22.69 -10.07 -14.54
CA LYS A 321 -22.12 -8.80 -15.01
C LYS A 321 -22.17 -7.68 -13.96
N LEU A 322 -21.98 -8.04 -12.69
CA LEU A 322 -22.03 -7.14 -11.54
C LEU A 322 -20.67 -6.95 -10.89
N VAL A 323 -20.45 -5.77 -10.33
CA VAL A 323 -19.30 -5.46 -9.47
C VAL A 323 -19.79 -4.99 -8.10
N TYR A 324 -19.33 -5.66 -7.05
CA TYR A 324 -19.55 -5.33 -5.65
C TYR A 324 -18.37 -4.52 -5.14
N PHE A 325 -18.62 -3.47 -4.38
CA PHE A 325 -17.58 -2.56 -3.87
C PHE A 325 -18.01 -1.87 -2.57
N GLN A 326 -17.06 -1.34 -1.81
CA GLN A 326 -17.34 -0.51 -0.65
C GLN A 326 -17.18 0.98 -1.00
N GLY A 327 -17.96 1.86 -0.37
CA GLY A 327 -17.92 3.29 -0.67
C GLY A 327 -18.60 4.18 0.38
N THR A 328 -18.52 5.50 0.15
CA THR A 328 -19.04 6.56 1.04
C THR A 328 -20.26 7.29 0.46
N ARG A 329 -20.97 6.67 -0.50
CA ARG A 329 -22.09 7.29 -1.23
C ARG A 329 -23.21 7.82 -0.31
N ASP A 330 -23.62 7.04 0.68
CA ASP A 330 -24.69 7.45 1.60
C ASP A 330 -24.22 8.56 2.57
N THR A 331 -22.97 8.52 3.02
CA THR A 331 -22.35 9.51 3.93
C THR A 331 -20.84 9.29 4.06
N PRO A 332 -20.03 10.34 4.25
CA PRO A 332 -18.60 10.21 4.54
C PRO A 332 -18.29 9.56 5.90
N LEU A 333 -19.30 9.40 6.78
CA LEU A 333 -19.13 8.83 8.12
C LEU A 333 -19.34 7.30 8.17
N GLU A 334 -19.90 6.70 7.12
CA GLU A 334 -20.28 5.29 7.09
C GLU A 334 -19.75 4.64 5.81
N HIS A 335 -19.09 3.50 5.96
CA HIS A 335 -18.71 2.65 4.86
C HIS A 335 -19.84 1.66 4.59
N HIS A 336 -20.29 1.55 3.34
CA HIS A 336 -21.31 0.59 2.94
C HIS A 336 -20.86 -0.29 1.79
N LEU A 337 -21.46 -1.47 1.68
CA LEU A 337 -21.33 -2.36 0.53
C LEU A 337 -22.39 -1.98 -0.51
N TYR A 338 -21.96 -1.88 -1.76
CA TYR A 338 -22.80 -1.57 -2.91
C TYR A 338 -22.56 -2.58 -4.04
N VAL A 339 -23.48 -2.60 -4.99
CA VAL A 339 -23.37 -3.34 -6.25
C VAL A 339 -23.87 -2.49 -7.43
N VAL A 340 -23.23 -2.65 -8.59
CA VAL A 340 -23.64 -2.01 -9.86
C VAL A 340 -23.30 -2.93 -11.04
N SER A 341 -24.02 -2.81 -12.16
CA SER A 341 -23.66 -3.48 -13.41
C SER A 341 -22.42 -2.83 -14.03
N TYR A 342 -21.49 -3.65 -14.53
CA TYR A 342 -20.35 -3.15 -15.32
C TYR A 342 -20.59 -3.21 -16.84
N GLU A 343 -21.75 -3.71 -17.28
CA GLU A 343 -22.14 -3.76 -18.69
C GLU A 343 -23.12 -2.65 -19.05
N SER A 344 -24.12 -2.43 -18.21
CA SER A 344 -25.10 -1.34 -18.36
C SER A 344 -25.19 -0.59 -17.02
N PRO A 345 -24.20 0.25 -16.68
CA PRO A 345 -24.16 0.95 -15.40
C PRO A 345 -25.41 1.81 -15.24
N GLY A 346 -26.15 1.56 -14.16
CA GLY A 346 -27.39 2.23 -13.81
C GLY A 346 -27.39 2.56 -12.32
N ASP A 347 -28.45 2.15 -11.62
CA ASP A 347 -28.55 2.40 -10.19
C ASP A 347 -27.52 1.59 -9.39
N VAL A 348 -26.77 2.30 -8.54
CA VAL A 348 -25.92 1.68 -7.53
C VAL A 348 -26.82 1.25 -6.36
N VAL A 349 -26.84 -0.04 -6.04
CA VAL A 349 -27.71 -0.62 -4.98
C VAL A 349 -26.90 -0.84 -3.70
N ARG A 350 -27.35 -0.29 -2.57
CA ARG A 350 -26.73 -0.51 -1.26
C ARG A 350 -27.20 -1.84 -0.65
N LEU A 351 -26.26 -2.62 -0.11
CA LEU A 351 -26.50 -3.95 0.48
C LEU A 351 -26.35 -3.99 2.02
N THR A 352 -25.82 -2.95 2.65
CA THR A 352 -25.67 -2.88 4.11
C THR A 352 -26.62 -1.86 4.73
N LYS A 353 -27.07 -2.09 5.96
CA LYS A 353 -28.04 -1.24 6.66
C LYS A 353 -27.41 0.10 7.11
N PRO A 354 -28.06 1.25 6.95
CA PRO A 354 -27.53 2.54 7.42
C PRO A 354 -27.52 2.65 8.95
N GLY A 355 -26.73 3.58 9.49
CA GLY A 355 -26.54 3.77 10.94
C GLY A 355 -25.39 2.95 11.53
N PHE A 356 -24.60 2.32 10.66
CA PHE A 356 -23.40 1.56 10.98
C PHE A 356 -22.38 1.74 9.87
N SER A 357 -21.10 1.70 10.22
CA SER A 357 -20.01 1.60 9.25
C SER A 357 -19.59 0.13 9.12
N HIS A 358 -19.43 -0.33 7.88
CA HIS A 358 -19.25 -1.74 7.54
C HIS A 358 -17.90 -2.00 6.87
N SER A 359 -17.24 -3.08 7.27
CA SER A 359 -16.16 -3.74 6.54
C SER A 359 -16.67 -5.09 6.04
N CYS A 360 -16.77 -5.24 4.72
CA CYS A 360 -17.44 -6.38 4.10
C CYS A 360 -16.51 -7.31 3.33
N SER A 361 -16.88 -8.59 3.23
CA SER A 361 -16.26 -9.56 2.33
C SER A 361 -17.32 -10.40 1.62
N VAL A 362 -17.33 -10.36 0.29
CA VAL A 362 -18.27 -11.12 -0.54
C VAL A 362 -17.68 -12.48 -0.91
N SER A 363 -18.52 -13.51 -0.87
CA SER A 363 -18.21 -14.89 -1.30
C SER A 363 -17.77 -14.93 -2.77
N GLN A 364 -16.86 -15.85 -3.10
CA GLN A 364 -16.45 -16.11 -4.49
C GLN A 364 -17.60 -16.65 -5.36
N ASN A 365 -18.63 -17.24 -4.72
CA ASN A 365 -19.85 -17.72 -5.40
C ASN A 365 -20.95 -16.64 -5.48
N PHE A 366 -20.71 -15.45 -4.92
CA PHE A 366 -21.65 -14.32 -4.93
C PHE A 366 -23.04 -14.61 -4.32
N ASP A 367 -23.12 -15.58 -3.42
CA ASP A 367 -24.33 -16.05 -2.75
C ASP A 367 -24.45 -15.55 -1.30
N VAL A 368 -23.35 -15.16 -0.68
CA VAL A 368 -23.29 -14.62 0.69
C VAL A 368 -22.24 -13.53 0.82
N PHE A 369 -22.38 -12.66 1.81
CA PHE A 369 -21.32 -11.77 2.27
C PHE A 369 -21.26 -11.70 3.80
N VAL A 370 -20.07 -11.48 4.32
CA VAL A 370 -19.83 -11.19 5.74
C VAL A 370 -19.70 -9.69 5.90
N SER A 371 -20.28 -9.14 6.97
CA SER A 371 -20.11 -7.76 7.37
C SER A 371 -19.64 -7.69 8.82
N HIS A 372 -18.43 -7.15 9.03
CA HIS A 372 -17.95 -6.67 10.31
C HIS A 372 -18.34 -5.20 10.44
N TYR A 373 -19.24 -4.86 11.36
CA TYR A 373 -19.79 -3.51 11.44
C TYR A 373 -19.96 -3.04 12.87
N SER A 374 -19.91 -1.71 13.06
CA SER A 374 -20.09 -1.05 14.34
C SER A 374 -20.63 0.36 14.15
N ASN A 375 -20.99 1.04 15.23
CA ASN A 375 -21.21 2.48 15.21
C ASN A 375 -20.68 3.11 16.49
N VAL A 376 -20.78 4.43 16.59
CA VAL A 376 -20.28 5.22 17.72
C VAL A 376 -20.78 4.76 19.10
N SER A 377 -21.91 4.06 19.15
CA SER A 377 -22.60 3.64 20.38
C SER A 377 -22.76 2.13 20.53
N THR A 378 -22.34 1.34 19.54
CA THR A 378 -22.56 -0.12 19.50
C THR A 378 -21.25 -0.80 19.13
N PRO A 379 -20.68 -1.63 20.04
CA PRO A 379 -19.45 -2.36 19.75
C PRO A 379 -19.60 -3.30 18.55
N PRO A 380 -18.49 -3.69 17.91
CA PRO A 380 -18.54 -4.40 16.65
C PRO A 380 -19.28 -5.74 16.69
N CYS A 381 -19.97 -6.06 15.61
CA CYS A 381 -20.61 -7.34 15.32
C CYS A 381 -20.05 -7.90 14.01
N VAL A 382 -20.09 -9.23 13.84
CA VAL A 382 -19.78 -9.89 12.56
C VAL A 382 -20.94 -10.78 12.17
N HIS A 383 -21.70 -10.39 11.15
CA HIS A 383 -22.86 -11.15 10.65
C HIS A 383 -22.64 -11.61 9.22
N LEU A 384 -23.24 -12.76 8.90
CA LEU A 384 -23.32 -13.34 7.57
C LEU A 384 -24.71 -13.06 6.97
N TYR A 385 -24.72 -12.59 5.74
CA TYR A 385 -25.92 -12.28 4.98
C TYR A 385 -25.95 -13.11 3.70
N LYS A 386 -27.10 -13.68 3.38
CA LYS A 386 -27.35 -14.35 2.10
C LYS A 386 -27.84 -13.35 1.07
N LEU A 387 -27.30 -13.42 -0.13
CA LEU A 387 -27.72 -12.61 -1.27
C LEU A 387 -28.82 -13.37 -2.02
N THR A 388 -30.02 -12.80 -2.03
CA THR A 388 -31.14 -13.32 -2.82
C THR A 388 -31.39 -12.39 -3.99
N CYS A 389 -31.63 -12.96 -5.16
CA CYS A 389 -31.76 -12.23 -6.41
C CYS A 389 -33.07 -12.62 -7.10
N SER A 390 -33.74 -11.65 -7.71
CA SER A 390 -34.86 -11.93 -8.62
C SER A 390 -34.31 -12.55 -9.91
N GLU A 391 -35.00 -13.57 -10.46
CA GLU A 391 -34.67 -14.11 -11.78
C GLU A 391 -34.90 -13.09 -12.91
N GLU A 392 -35.80 -12.11 -12.70
CA GLU A 392 -36.15 -11.10 -13.70
C GLU A 392 -35.22 -9.88 -13.70
N ASP A 393 -34.54 -9.60 -12.57
CA ASP A 393 -33.62 -8.46 -12.43
C ASP A 393 -32.42 -8.85 -11.53
N PRO A 394 -31.29 -9.24 -12.16
CA PRO A 394 -30.05 -9.59 -11.46
C PRO A 394 -29.49 -8.50 -10.55
N LEU A 395 -29.82 -7.23 -10.79
CA LEU A 395 -29.33 -6.09 -10.01
C LEU A 395 -30.13 -5.88 -8.73
N HIS A 396 -31.36 -6.39 -8.65
CA HIS A 396 -32.24 -6.27 -7.48
C HIS A 396 -31.89 -7.30 -6.40
N ILE A 397 -30.70 -7.15 -5.82
CA ILE A 397 -30.17 -8.03 -4.79
C ILE A 397 -30.71 -7.62 -3.42
N VAL A 398 -31.34 -8.57 -2.72
CA VAL A 398 -31.84 -8.39 -1.36
C VAL A 398 -30.97 -9.18 -0.38
N PRO A 399 -30.30 -8.50 0.57
CA PRO A 399 -29.49 -9.13 1.60
C PRO A 399 -30.37 -9.62 2.76
N GLU A 400 -30.34 -10.92 3.04
CA GLU A 400 -31.07 -11.54 4.17
C GLU A 400 -30.10 -11.94 5.28
N PHE A 401 -30.38 -11.56 6.52
CA PHE A 401 -29.58 -12.04 7.66
C PHE A 401 -29.64 -13.56 7.74
N TRP A 402 -28.47 -14.21 7.78
CA TRP A 402 -28.37 -15.66 7.78
C TRP A 402 -27.88 -16.21 9.11
N ALA A 403 -26.78 -15.67 9.63
CA ALA A 403 -26.18 -16.12 10.87
C ALA A 403 -25.29 -15.04 11.51
N SER A 404 -25.08 -15.17 12.81
CA SER A 404 -24.10 -14.37 13.56
C SER A 404 -22.81 -15.16 13.76
N LEU A 405 -21.67 -14.53 13.44
CA LEU A 405 -20.33 -15.06 13.71
C LEU A 405 -19.75 -14.46 15.00
N MET A 406 -20.13 -13.22 15.32
CA MET A 406 -19.77 -12.51 16.54
C MET A 406 -20.86 -11.51 16.89
N GLU A 407 -21.46 -11.67 18.07
CA GLU A 407 -22.42 -10.72 18.63
C GLU A 407 -21.70 -9.55 19.34
N SER A 408 -22.38 -8.41 19.42
CA SER A 408 -21.88 -7.29 20.21
C SER A 408 -21.79 -7.69 21.70
N PRO A 409 -20.66 -7.43 22.40
CA PRO A 409 -20.60 -7.61 23.85
C PRO A 409 -21.51 -6.65 24.64
N GLY A 410 -22.16 -5.69 23.96
CA GLY A 410 -22.84 -4.57 24.59
C GLY A 410 -21.85 -3.49 25.04
N CYS A 411 -22.29 -2.23 25.05
CA CYS A 411 -21.45 -1.14 25.57
C CYS A 411 -21.24 -1.29 27.09
N PRO A 412 -20.00 -1.14 27.59
CA PRO A 412 -19.75 -0.99 29.02
C PRO A 412 -20.59 0.13 29.63
N GLY A 413 -21.09 -0.06 30.85
CA GLY A 413 -22.00 0.90 31.51
C GLY A 413 -21.34 2.25 31.86
N ASP A 414 -20.00 2.30 31.85
CA ASP A 414 -19.18 3.48 32.07
C ASP A 414 -18.75 4.20 30.77
N TYR A 415 -19.05 3.62 29.59
CA TYR A 415 -18.75 4.22 28.30
C TYR A 415 -19.90 5.12 27.83
N ASN A 416 -19.63 6.43 27.76
CA ASN A 416 -20.53 7.40 27.13
C ASN A 416 -20.02 7.72 25.71
N PRO A 417 -20.76 7.34 24.65
CA PRO A 417 -20.31 7.59 23.28
C PRO A 417 -20.23 9.10 22.99
N PRO A 418 -19.31 9.52 22.12
CA PRO A 418 -19.25 10.92 21.71
C PRO A 418 -20.48 11.31 20.90
N HIS A 419 -20.81 12.59 20.93
CA HIS A 419 -21.80 13.16 20.02
C HIS A 419 -21.08 13.63 18.74
N ILE A 420 -21.48 13.07 17.59
CA ILE A 420 -21.03 13.54 16.28
C ILE A 420 -21.75 14.86 15.98
N PHE A 421 -21.00 15.85 15.51
CA PHE A 421 -21.54 17.13 15.05
C PHE A 421 -20.82 17.57 13.79
N ASP A 422 -21.41 18.54 13.11
CA ASP A 422 -20.88 19.08 11.86
C ASP A 422 -21.08 20.60 11.82
N PHE A 423 -20.23 21.29 11.06
CA PHE A 423 -20.31 22.73 10.84
C PHE A 423 -19.63 23.13 9.53
N ALA A 424 -20.11 24.22 8.93
CA ALA A 424 -19.48 24.81 7.75
C ALA A 424 -18.15 25.48 8.12
N GLY A 425 -17.05 24.99 7.57
CA GLY A 425 -15.73 25.59 7.71
C GLY A 425 -15.62 26.92 6.97
N LYS A 426 -14.67 27.77 7.38
CA LYS A 426 -14.40 29.05 6.70
C LYS A 426 -13.93 28.87 5.25
N SER A 427 -13.41 27.69 4.93
CA SER A 427 -13.00 27.27 3.59
C SER A 427 -14.17 26.86 2.68
N GLY A 428 -15.41 26.82 3.19
CA GLY A 428 -16.60 26.41 2.44
C GLY A 428 -16.90 24.90 2.52
N TYR A 429 -16.00 24.10 3.08
CA TYR A 429 -16.23 22.67 3.28
C TYR A 429 -16.98 22.37 4.57
N GLN A 430 -17.84 21.35 4.54
CA GLN A 430 -18.45 20.79 5.74
C GLN A 430 -17.38 20.02 6.54
N LEU A 431 -17.23 20.33 7.82
CA LEU A 431 -16.31 19.66 8.73
C LEU A 431 -17.10 18.87 9.78
N TYR A 432 -16.67 17.64 10.03
CA TYR A 432 -17.24 16.76 11.04
C TYR A 432 -16.35 16.74 12.29
N GLY A 433 -16.96 16.55 13.45
CA GLY A 433 -16.26 16.46 14.72
C GLY A 433 -16.98 15.56 15.71
N MET A 434 -16.25 15.14 16.74
CA MET A 434 -16.79 14.40 17.88
C MET A 434 -16.58 15.20 19.16
N VAL A 435 -17.58 15.19 20.04
CA VAL A 435 -17.47 15.78 21.38
C VAL A 435 -17.86 14.77 22.44
N TYR A 436 -16.93 14.53 23.36
CA TYR A 436 -17.18 13.81 24.60
C TYR A 436 -17.61 14.81 25.67
N ARG A 437 -18.88 14.76 26.08
CA ARG A 437 -19.40 15.65 27.12
C ARG A 437 -18.93 15.15 28.50
N PRO A 438 -18.60 16.06 29.44
CA PRO A 438 -18.35 15.66 30.82
C PRO A 438 -19.52 14.84 31.39
N HIS A 439 -19.23 13.72 32.06
CA HIS A 439 -20.25 12.79 32.55
C HIS A 439 -21.27 13.46 33.49
N ASN A 440 -20.81 14.40 34.33
CA ASN A 440 -21.64 15.15 35.27
C ASN A 440 -21.73 16.62 34.87
N LEU A 441 -22.29 16.89 33.69
CA LEU A 441 -22.47 18.25 33.17
C LEU A 441 -23.36 19.09 34.10
N GLN A 442 -22.87 20.26 34.53
CA GLN A 442 -23.61 21.18 35.39
C GLN A 442 -23.97 22.46 34.61
N PRO A 443 -25.27 22.81 34.48
CA PRO A 443 -25.67 24.05 33.82
C PRO A 443 -24.97 25.28 34.41
N GLY A 444 -24.48 26.17 33.54
CA GLY A 444 -23.78 27.39 33.94
C GLY A 444 -22.30 27.21 34.33
N ARG A 445 -21.75 25.97 34.34
CA ARG A 445 -20.31 25.74 34.54
C ARG A 445 -19.58 25.55 33.21
N LYS A 446 -18.38 26.13 33.11
CA LYS A 446 -17.42 25.87 32.04
C LYS A 446 -16.48 24.74 32.47
N HIS A 447 -16.08 23.90 31.53
CA HIS A 447 -15.18 22.77 31.75
C HIS A 447 -13.87 22.95 30.96
N PRO A 448 -12.72 22.46 31.47
CA PRO A 448 -11.51 22.37 30.67
C PRO A 448 -11.77 21.48 29.45
N THR A 449 -11.22 21.87 28.30
CA THR A 449 -11.46 21.19 27.02
C THR A 449 -10.14 20.67 26.49
N VAL A 450 -10.05 19.35 26.34
CA VAL A 450 -8.92 18.70 25.68
C VAL A 450 -9.28 18.52 24.22
N LEU A 451 -8.59 19.23 23.33
CA LEU A 451 -8.69 18.95 21.91
C LEU A 451 -7.76 17.77 21.61
N PHE A 452 -8.32 16.56 21.56
CA PHE A 452 -7.59 15.42 21.01
C PHE A 452 -7.53 15.59 19.50
N VAL A 453 -6.35 15.94 19.03
CA VAL A 453 -6.04 16.17 17.64
C VAL A 453 -4.61 15.70 17.44
N TYR A 454 -4.26 15.46 16.20
CA TYR A 454 -2.86 15.30 15.83
C TYR A 454 -1.99 16.56 16.17
N GLY A 455 -2.59 17.74 16.44
CA GLY A 455 -1.92 18.92 17.04
C GLY A 455 -2.86 20.11 17.36
N GLY A 456 -3.01 20.48 18.65
CA GLY A 456 -4.03 21.42 19.14
C GLY A 456 -3.50 22.59 19.99
N PRO A 457 -4.29 23.66 20.22
CA PRO A 457 -3.81 24.89 20.88
C PRO A 457 -3.85 24.84 22.42
N GLN A 458 -3.16 25.81 23.05
CA GLN A 458 -3.05 26.11 24.50
C GLN A 458 -2.03 25.27 25.28
N LEU A 459 -2.20 23.96 25.31
CA LEU A 459 -1.28 22.99 25.91
C LEU A 459 -1.07 21.87 24.90
N ALA A 460 0.19 21.52 24.63
CA ALA A 460 0.55 20.55 23.59
C ALA A 460 1.17 19.29 24.20
N ILE A 461 0.59 18.14 23.88
CA ILE A 461 1.15 16.82 24.17
C ILE A 461 1.45 16.17 22.83
N ALA A 462 2.73 16.15 22.44
CA ALA A 462 3.17 15.73 21.12
C ALA A 462 3.81 14.34 21.22
N GLY A 463 3.11 13.32 20.71
CA GLY A 463 3.60 11.94 20.61
C GLY A 463 4.28 11.68 19.26
N ALA A 464 5.52 11.17 19.29
CA ALA A 464 6.35 10.85 18.13
C ALA A 464 6.28 11.90 16.99
N PRO A 465 6.55 13.20 17.27
CA PRO A 465 6.33 14.25 16.28
C PRO A 465 7.41 14.26 15.20
N VAL A 466 6.99 14.47 13.94
CA VAL A 466 7.90 14.90 12.87
C VAL A 466 8.24 16.36 13.11
N THR A 467 9.51 16.65 13.42
CA THR A 467 9.97 18.01 13.76
C THR A 467 10.77 18.70 12.65
N VAL A 468 11.21 17.91 11.66
CA VAL A 468 12.05 18.33 10.53
C VAL A 468 11.68 17.48 9.31
N TRP A 469 10.98 18.04 8.32
CA TRP A 469 10.53 17.27 7.16
C TRP A 469 11.68 16.70 6.32
N MET A 470 12.84 17.37 6.28
CA MET A 470 14.03 16.88 5.57
C MET A 470 14.62 15.57 6.12
N ALA A 471 14.20 15.16 7.32
CA ALA A 471 14.66 13.92 7.97
C ALA A 471 13.68 12.75 7.78
N TYR A 472 12.52 12.98 7.16
CA TYR A 472 11.51 11.97 6.88
C TYR A 472 11.67 11.42 5.45
N ASP A 473 11.04 10.30 5.13
CA ASP A 473 11.33 9.53 3.92
C ASP A 473 10.82 10.20 2.62
N THR A 474 11.31 9.68 1.49
CA THR A 474 10.93 10.13 0.14
C THR A 474 9.45 9.91 -0.17
N GLY A 475 8.92 8.71 0.08
CA GLY A 475 7.58 8.28 -0.34
C GLY A 475 6.48 9.11 0.30
N TYR A 476 6.57 9.38 1.60
CA TYR A 476 5.62 10.25 2.30
C TYR A 476 5.84 11.71 1.93
N THR A 477 7.06 12.21 2.16
CA THR A 477 7.30 13.66 2.17
C THR A 477 7.17 14.25 0.78
N GLU A 478 7.76 13.62 -0.25
CA GLU A 478 7.74 14.18 -1.62
C GLU A 478 6.34 14.13 -2.24
N ARG A 479 5.47 13.18 -1.83
CA ARG A 479 4.07 13.11 -2.24
C ARG A 479 3.28 14.34 -1.82
N TYR A 480 3.48 14.81 -0.59
CA TYR A 480 2.66 15.88 0.01
C TYR A 480 3.35 17.25 -0.01
N MET A 481 4.68 17.31 -0.03
CA MET A 481 5.47 18.54 0.08
C MET A 481 6.35 18.81 -1.14
N ASP A 482 6.32 17.97 -2.18
CA ASP A 482 7.28 17.96 -3.31
C ASP A 482 8.72 17.73 -2.82
N VAL A 483 9.72 17.77 -3.71
CA VAL A 483 11.14 17.69 -3.29
C VAL A 483 11.59 18.99 -2.60
N PRO A 484 12.55 18.93 -1.66
CA PRO A 484 13.02 20.12 -0.93
C PRO A 484 13.49 21.26 -1.85
N GLU A 485 14.11 20.94 -2.98
CA GLU A 485 14.60 21.92 -3.97
C GLU A 485 13.46 22.73 -4.63
N LYS A 486 12.25 22.18 -4.67
CA LYS A 486 11.07 22.84 -5.27
C LYS A 486 10.17 23.52 -4.24
N ASN A 487 10.26 23.15 -2.96
CA ASN A 487 9.40 23.68 -1.90
C ASN A 487 10.17 24.05 -0.62
N GLN A 488 11.33 24.70 -0.76
CA GLN A 488 12.17 25.07 0.39
C GLN A 488 11.38 25.80 1.49
N GLN A 489 10.52 26.75 1.10
CA GLN A 489 9.69 27.51 2.05
C GLN A 489 8.73 26.60 2.83
N GLY A 490 8.02 25.68 2.16
CA GLY A 490 7.10 24.76 2.83
C GLY A 490 7.82 23.82 3.81
N TYR A 491 9.00 23.33 3.45
CA TYR A 491 9.84 22.53 4.34
C TYR A 491 10.29 23.32 5.57
N GLU A 492 10.69 24.58 5.39
CA GLU A 492 11.08 25.46 6.49
C GLU A 492 9.88 25.78 7.38
N GLU A 493 8.75 26.21 6.82
CA GLU A 493 7.53 26.57 7.54
C GLU A 493 6.90 25.39 8.29
N GLY A 494 6.93 24.19 7.69
CA GLY A 494 6.38 22.97 8.28
C GLY A 494 7.28 22.30 9.33
N SER A 495 8.56 22.70 9.44
CA SER A 495 9.51 22.08 10.37
C SER A 495 9.57 22.83 11.69
N VAL A 496 8.82 22.37 12.70
CA VAL A 496 8.70 23.07 14.00
C VAL A 496 10.03 23.28 14.73
N ALA A 497 11.04 22.44 14.48
CA ALA A 497 12.37 22.63 15.06
C ALA A 497 13.06 23.93 14.58
N LEU A 498 12.63 24.52 13.46
CA LEU A 498 13.13 25.78 12.93
C LEU A 498 12.39 27.01 13.47
N HIS A 499 11.28 26.81 14.20
CA HIS A 499 10.41 27.88 14.73
C HIS A 499 10.25 27.80 16.25
N VAL A 500 11.26 27.29 16.95
CA VAL A 500 11.22 27.11 18.42
C VAL A 500 11.10 28.43 19.19
N ASP A 501 11.48 29.55 18.57
CA ASP A 501 11.30 30.90 19.13
C ASP A 501 9.80 31.23 19.37
N LYS A 502 8.92 30.65 18.55
CA LYS A 502 7.46 30.78 18.64
C LYS A 502 6.85 29.90 19.73
N LEU A 503 7.60 28.97 20.33
CA LEU A 503 7.12 28.19 21.46
C LEU A 503 6.92 29.09 22.69
N PRO A 504 5.96 28.75 23.57
CA PRO A 504 5.74 29.49 24.81
C PRO A 504 7.02 29.59 25.66
N SER A 505 7.24 30.75 26.29
CA SER A 505 8.30 30.91 27.28
C SER A 505 7.86 30.42 28.68
N GLU A 506 6.57 30.15 28.89
CA GLU A 506 6.06 29.59 30.14
C GLU A 506 6.29 28.07 30.20
N PRO A 507 6.77 27.52 31.33
CA PRO A 507 6.87 26.09 31.53
C PRO A 507 5.49 25.42 31.60
N ASN A 508 5.48 24.08 31.54
CA ASN A 508 4.28 23.26 31.70
C ASN A 508 3.22 23.43 30.58
N ARG A 509 3.65 23.86 29.39
CA ARG A 509 2.79 23.99 28.21
C ARG A 509 3.10 23.01 27.09
N LEU A 510 4.24 22.32 27.18
CA LEU A 510 4.73 21.37 26.17
C LEU A 510 5.22 20.09 26.86
N LEU A 511 4.58 18.98 26.55
CA LEU A 511 5.02 17.62 26.86
C LEU A 511 5.32 16.89 25.55
N ILE A 512 6.55 16.42 25.40
CA ILE A 512 7.00 15.62 24.27
C ILE A 512 7.06 14.16 24.71
N LEU A 513 6.56 13.25 23.88
CA LEU A 513 6.51 11.81 24.14
C LEU A 513 7.11 11.09 22.92
N HIS A 514 7.99 10.11 23.11
CA HIS A 514 8.57 9.38 21.97
C HIS A 514 9.08 7.98 22.35
N GLY A 515 8.85 6.99 21.48
CA GLY A 515 9.56 5.71 21.52
C GLY A 515 11.04 5.88 21.19
N PHE A 516 11.92 5.25 21.94
CA PHE A 516 13.37 5.41 21.72
C PHE A 516 13.88 4.57 20.55
N LEU A 517 13.18 3.48 20.23
CA LEU A 517 13.54 2.53 19.19
C LEU A 517 12.88 2.84 17.84
N ASP A 518 12.20 3.99 17.73
CA ASP A 518 11.39 4.37 16.58
C ASP A 518 12.21 4.44 15.28
N GLU A 519 11.94 3.50 14.38
CA GLU A 519 12.54 3.38 13.05
C GLU A 519 11.75 4.10 11.95
N ASN A 520 10.54 4.59 12.25
CA ASN A 520 9.73 5.36 11.29
C ASN A 520 9.96 6.85 11.53
N VAL A 521 9.40 7.42 12.61
CA VAL A 521 9.69 8.79 13.02
C VAL A 521 10.87 8.74 13.96
N HIS A 522 12.08 8.82 13.43
CA HIS A 522 13.28 8.61 14.25
C HIS A 522 13.31 9.49 15.50
N PHE A 523 13.80 8.96 16.62
CA PHE A 523 14.00 9.72 17.85
C PHE A 523 14.89 10.98 17.65
N PHE A 524 15.67 11.01 16.56
CA PHE A 524 16.33 12.22 16.05
C PHE A 524 15.41 13.44 16.04
N HIS A 525 14.14 13.32 15.62
CA HIS A 525 13.20 14.44 15.57
C HIS A 525 13.03 15.11 16.93
N THR A 526 12.83 14.32 17.99
CA THR A 526 12.74 14.84 19.35
C THR A 526 14.08 15.34 19.86
N ASN A 527 15.17 14.61 19.62
CA ASN A 527 16.49 15.02 20.05
C ASN A 527 16.93 16.36 19.43
N PHE A 528 16.67 16.56 18.13
CA PHE A 528 16.96 17.80 17.42
C PHE A 528 16.08 18.95 17.90
N LEU A 529 14.77 18.72 18.07
CA LEU A 529 13.86 19.72 18.63
C LEU A 529 14.29 20.17 20.02
N VAL A 530 14.62 19.23 20.91
CA VAL A 530 15.13 19.54 22.27
C VAL A 530 16.40 20.37 22.20
N SER A 531 17.33 20.07 21.28
CA SER A 531 18.53 20.89 21.07
C SER A 531 18.19 22.33 20.71
N GLN A 532 17.22 22.55 19.82
CA GLN A 532 16.79 23.90 19.42
C GLN A 532 16.04 24.63 20.55
N ILE A 533 15.16 23.93 21.27
CA ILE A 533 14.46 24.45 22.46
C ILE A 533 15.45 24.95 23.51
N ILE A 534 16.49 24.16 23.80
CA ILE A 534 17.56 24.53 24.76
C ILE A 534 18.29 25.80 24.27
N ARG A 535 18.66 25.87 22.99
CA ARG A 535 19.33 27.05 22.41
C ARG A 535 18.47 28.31 22.50
N ALA A 536 17.15 28.17 22.33
CA ALA A 536 16.19 29.27 22.43
C ALA A 536 15.81 29.63 23.87
N GLY A 537 16.31 28.91 24.88
CA GLY A 537 15.98 29.13 26.29
C GLY A 537 14.51 28.84 26.63
N LYS A 538 13.87 27.92 25.90
CA LYS A 538 12.45 27.58 26.08
C LYS A 538 12.28 26.36 26.99
N PRO A 539 11.23 26.31 27.83
CA PRO A 539 10.96 25.17 28.69
C PRO A 539 10.25 24.02 27.94
N TYR A 540 10.48 22.77 28.36
CA TYR A 540 9.79 21.58 27.86
C TYR A 540 9.73 20.50 28.95
N GLN A 541 8.82 19.54 28.80
CA GLN A 541 8.84 18.25 29.50
C GLN A 541 8.98 17.13 28.45
N LEU A 542 9.68 16.05 28.78
CA LEU A 542 9.94 14.93 27.88
C LEU A 542 9.71 13.61 28.62
N GLN A 543 8.99 12.69 27.97
CA GLN A 543 8.98 11.27 28.35
C GLN A 543 9.45 10.42 27.18
N VAL A 544 10.32 9.48 27.51
CA VAL A 544 10.86 8.50 26.57
C VAL A 544 10.30 7.14 26.92
N TYR A 545 9.90 6.37 25.92
CA TYR A 545 9.50 4.98 26.06
C TYR A 545 10.61 4.09 25.49
N PRO A 546 11.55 3.60 26.32
CA PRO A 546 12.82 3.04 25.83
C PRO A 546 12.70 1.76 25.02
N ASN A 547 11.61 1.02 25.22
CA ASN A 547 11.36 -0.29 24.60
C ASN A 547 10.33 -0.21 23.46
N GLU A 548 9.86 1.00 23.13
CA GLU A 548 8.83 1.21 22.12
C GLU A 548 9.41 1.82 20.85
N ARG A 549 8.79 1.44 19.72
CA ARG A 549 9.03 2.00 18.38
C ARG A 549 7.99 3.09 18.09
N HIS A 550 7.50 3.20 16.85
CA HIS A 550 6.38 4.08 16.49
C HIS A 550 5.01 3.66 17.06
N SER A 551 4.97 2.54 17.79
CA SER A 551 3.78 2.02 18.44
C SER A 551 4.11 1.64 19.88
N ILE A 552 3.16 1.83 20.79
CA ILE A 552 3.24 1.30 22.15
C ILE A 552 2.65 -0.12 22.15
N ARG A 553 3.51 -1.12 22.33
CA ARG A 553 3.13 -2.54 22.34
C ARG A 553 3.14 -3.14 23.75
N CYS A 554 4.06 -2.71 24.60
CA CYS A 554 4.13 -3.18 25.97
C CYS A 554 2.98 -2.55 26.80
N PRO A 555 2.11 -3.35 27.44
CA PRO A 555 1.00 -2.84 28.23
C PRO A 555 1.45 -1.84 29.31
N GLU A 556 2.56 -2.11 29.99
CA GLU A 556 3.11 -1.26 31.05
C GLU A 556 3.53 0.12 30.52
N SER A 557 4.03 0.19 29.28
CA SER A 557 4.35 1.46 28.62
C SER A 557 3.07 2.25 28.30
N GLY A 558 2.01 1.56 27.89
CA GLY A 558 0.68 2.14 27.64
C GLY A 558 0.04 2.67 28.91
N GLU A 559 0.04 1.88 29.99
CA GLU A 559 -0.45 2.30 31.31
C GLU A 559 0.31 3.53 31.81
N HIS A 560 1.65 3.52 31.72
CA HIS A 560 2.46 4.67 32.11
C HIS A 560 2.17 5.91 31.25
N TYR A 561 1.97 5.74 29.93
CA TYR A 561 1.55 6.81 29.03
C TYR A 561 0.23 7.45 29.46
N GLU A 562 -0.80 6.65 29.69
CA GLU A 562 -2.12 7.15 30.11
C GLU A 562 -2.06 7.85 31.46
N ILE A 563 -1.35 7.27 32.45
CA ILE A 563 -1.18 7.86 33.78
C ILE A 563 -0.49 9.22 33.68
N MET A 564 0.61 9.31 32.91
CA MET A 564 1.35 10.56 32.76
C MET A 564 0.56 11.62 31.99
N LEU A 565 -0.19 11.21 30.96
CA LEU A 565 -1.09 12.08 30.21
C LEU A 565 -2.16 12.69 31.14
N LEU A 566 -2.86 11.85 31.90
CA LEU A 566 -3.91 12.30 32.82
C LEU A 566 -3.34 13.18 33.94
N HIS A 567 -2.18 12.82 34.50
CA HIS A 567 -1.52 13.61 35.52
C HIS A 567 -1.11 14.99 34.99
N PHE A 568 -0.50 15.05 33.79
CA PHE A 568 -0.09 16.30 33.17
C PHE A 568 -1.28 17.24 32.93
N LEU A 569 -2.38 16.71 32.40
CA LEU A 569 -3.61 17.47 32.20
C LEU A 569 -4.19 17.96 33.53
N GLN A 570 -4.23 17.12 34.57
CA GLN A 570 -4.75 17.49 35.88
C GLN A 570 -3.97 18.63 36.55
N GLN A 571 -2.65 18.70 36.35
CA GLN A 571 -1.82 19.70 36.99
C GLN A 571 -1.80 21.04 36.26
N TYR A 572 -1.96 21.04 34.92
CA TYR A 572 -1.60 22.19 34.09
C TYR A 572 -2.73 22.72 33.18
N LEU A 573 -3.90 22.06 33.15
CA LEU A 573 -5.10 22.51 32.43
C LEU A 573 -6.29 22.67 33.38
#